data_AF-A0A945FJC2-F1
#
_entry.id   AF-A0A945FJC2-F1
#
_cell.length_a   1.000
_cell.length_b   1.000
_cell.length_c   1.000
_cell.angle_alpha   90.00
_cell.angle_beta   90.00
_cell.angle_gamma   90.00
#
_symmetry.space_group_name_H-M   'P 1'
#
loop_
_entity.id
_entity.type
_entity.pdbx_description
1 polymer ?
#
loop_
_entity_poly.entity_id
_entity_poly.type
_entity_poly.pdbx_seq_one_letter_code
_entity_poly.pdbx_strand_id
1 'polypeptide(L)'
;MSKLVYPDENGRLIYTPDEKGNIIPDFSHCGYMGGGVALPNVPVVATIDPSAEGDDTERIQTIIDYVSNQDRDANGFRGAILFKKGEYRIAETIRVESSGVVLRGEGNDENGTRFIATGKGKRPLLVFTGKGRPKEIDGTRQSITDDYVPVGTRSFDIENASDFAVGDPIIVYRPSTAKWISDLGMDRIKEKKGLRQWAPGTYDFHFDRTITQIDGNRITIDAPIGNAIEREYGGGSIYKYEYPGRIEQVGIEHIRGISEFDNSIPDKRREGEFADEDHGWDFVIMSRAKNVWARHITSVHFGYSCVTVGALAKWMTVED
;
A
#
# COMPACT_ATOMS: atom_id res chain seq x y z
N MET A 1 -6.26 0.50 32.78
CA MET A 1 -6.63 0.77 31.37
C MET A 1 -5.91 2.01 30.91
N SER A 2 -5.59 2.12 29.62
CA SER A 2 -4.99 3.34 29.05
C SER A 2 -5.94 4.53 29.23
N LYS A 3 -5.39 5.71 29.51
CA LYS A 3 -6.16 6.97 29.60
C LYS A 3 -6.32 7.67 28.25
N LEU A 4 -5.57 7.24 27.24
CA LEU A 4 -5.53 7.87 25.92
C LEU A 4 -6.50 7.22 24.94
N VAL A 5 -6.58 5.89 24.97
CA VAL A 5 -7.51 5.08 24.17
C VAL A 5 -8.04 3.93 25.00
N TYR A 6 -9.35 3.80 25.10
CA TYR A 6 -10.01 2.75 25.88
C TYR A 6 -11.37 2.40 25.29
N PRO A 7 -11.86 1.16 25.46
CA PRO A 7 -13.19 0.80 24.98
C PRO A 7 -14.29 1.46 25.83
N ASP A 8 -15.40 1.81 25.19
CA ASP A 8 -16.68 2.13 25.82
C ASP A 8 -17.41 0.84 26.25
N GLU A 9 -18.63 0.99 26.79
CA GLU A 9 -19.48 -0.15 27.22
C GLU A 9 -19.86 -1.10 26.06
N ASN A 10 -19.76 -0.63 24.81
CA ASN A 10 -20.05 -1.40 23.60
C ASN A 10 -18.78 -1.93 22.91
N GLY A 11 -17.60 -1.74 23.52
CA GLY A 11 -16.31 -2.15 22.95
C GLY A 11 -15.75 -1.22 21.86
N ARG A 12 -16.37 -0.05 21.62
CA ARG A 12 -15.86 0.97 20.68
C ARG A 12 -14.76 1.77 21.35
N LEU A 13 -13.69 2.06 20.61
CA LEU A 13 -12.58 2.85 21.16
C LEU A 13 -12.98 4.32 21.32
N ILE A 14 -12.80 4.83 22.54
CA ILE A 14 -12.85 6.24 22.89
C ILE A 14 -11.42 6.79 22.83
N TYR A 15 -11.26 7.94 22.17
CA TYR A 15 -9.99 8.63 22.00
C TYR A 15 -10.00 9.92 22.82
N THR A 16 -9.07 10.05 23.75
CA THR A 16 -8.98 11.23 24.63
C THR A 16 -7.96 12.22 24.06
N PRO A 17 -8.36 13.47 23.74
CA PRO A 17 -7.43 14.49 23.28
C PRO A 17 -6.49 14.95 24.39
N ASP A 18 -5.26 15.31 24.01
CA ASP A 18 -4.37 16.08 24.86
C ASP A 18 -4.78 17.58 24.91
N GLU A 19 -4.00 18.39 25.62
CA GLU A 19 -4.25 19.84 25.80
C GLU A 19 -4.27 20.63 24.49
N LYS A 20 -3.63 20.12 23.43
CA LYS A 20 -3.61 20.71 22.08
C LYS A 20 -4.64 20.06 21.14
N GLY A 21 -5.46 19.14 21.63
CA GLY A 21 -6.46 18.44 20.84
C GLY A 21 -5.93 17.22 20.08
N ASN A 22 -4.67 16.81 20.29
CA ASN A 22 -4.12 15.64 19.61
C ASN A 22 -4.74 14.36 20.17
N ILE A 23 -5.10 13.44 19.28
CA ILE A 23 -5.52 12.10 19.66
C ILE A 23 -4.63 11.05 18.99
N ILE A 24 -4.60 9.85 19.57
CA ILE A 24 -4.02 8.69 18.90
C ILE A 24 -4.80 8.47 17.59
N PRO A 25 -4.15 8.41 16.42
CA PRO A 25 -4.84 8.21 15.14
C PRO A 25 -5.70 6.95 15.14
N ASP A 26 -6.93 7.06 14.63
CA ASP A 26 -7.81 5.92 14.42
C ASP A 26 -7.44 5.16 13.14
N PHE A 27 -6.83 3.98 13.32
CA PHE A 27 -6.41 3.08 12.26
C PHE A 27 -7.53 2.19 11.71
N SER A 28 -8.79 2.35 12.14
CA SER A 28 -9.93 1.66 11.52
C SER A 28 -10.11 2.00 10.03
N HIS A 29 -9.46 3.07 9.57
CA HIS A 29 -9.44 3.52 8.18
C HIS A 29 -8.34 2.86 7.31
N CYS A 30 -7.64 1.87 7.86
CA CYS A 30 -6.65 1.06 7.14
C CYS A 30 -7.30 -0.16 6.47
N GLY A 31 -6.68 -0.64 5.39
CA GLY A 31 -7.18 -1.79 4.63
C GLY A 31 -7.95 -1.40 3.38
N TYR A 32 -8.46 -2.43 2.70
CA TYR A 32 -9.25 -2.35 1.47
C TYR A 32 -10.37 -1.31 1.58
N MET A 33 -10.49 -0.46 0.55
CA MET A 33 -11.50 0.62 0.46
C MET A 33 -11.51 1.60 1.64
N GLY A 34 -10.40 1.71 2.40
CA GLY A 34 -10.31 2.58 3.56
C GLY A 34 -10.82 1.95 4.85
N GLY A 35 -10.81 0.62 4.94
CA GLY A 35 -11.19 -0.11 6.15
C GLY A 35 -12.71 -0.24 6.34
N GLY A 36 -13.11 -1.17 7.20
CA GLY A 36 -14.53 -1.45 7.48
C GLY A 36 -15.32 -2.10 6.34
N VAL A 37 -14.66 -2.46 5.24
CA VAL A 37 -15.26 -3.13 4.07
C VAL A 37 -14.65 -4.53 3.91
N ALA A 38 -15.50 -5.55 3.75
CA ALA A 38 -15.05 -6.91 3.51
C ALA A 38 -14.39 -7.05 2.14
N LEU A 39 -13.38 -7.92 2.04
CA LEU A 39 -12.77 -8.24 0.76
C LEU A 39 -13.77 -8.94 -0.18
N PRO A 40 -13.83 -8.54 -1.46
CA PRO A 40 -14.81 -9.08 -2.39
C PRO A 40 -14.50 -10.53 -2.75
N ASN A 41 -15.51 -11.28 -3.15
CA ASN A 41 -15.34 -12.54 -3.85
C ASN A 41 -15.52 -12.29 -5.36
N VAL A 42 -14.41 -12.02 -6.05
CA VAL A 42 -14.43 -11.68 -7.48
C VAL A 42 -14.75 -12.93 -8.33
N PRO A 43 -15.68 -12.86 -9.30
CA PRO A 43 -15.99 -13.99 -10.16
C PRO A 43 -14.79 -14.51 -10.95
N VAL A 44 -14.68 -15.83 -11.09
CA VAL A 44 -13.66 -16.46 -11.94
C VAL A 44 -14.06 -16.28 -13.41
N VAL A 45 -13.17 -15.73 -14.21
CA VAL A 45 -13.37 -15.51 -15.66
C VAL A 45 -12.38 -16.30 -16.52
N ALA A 46 -11.30 -16.80 -15.91
CA ALA A 46 -10.30 -17.61 -16.57
C ALA A 46 -9.77 -18.67 -15.61
N THR A 47 -9.36 -19.82 -16.13
CA THR A 47 -8.78 -20.92 -15.33
C THR A 47 -7.54 -21.44 -16.03
N ILE A 48 -6.52 -21.77 -15.27
CA ILE A 48 -5.26 -22.31 -15.76
C ILE A 48 -4.87 -23.55 -14.94
N ASP A 49 -4.57 -24.64 -15.63
CA ASP A 49 -4.06 -25.87 -15.03
C ASP A 49 -2.52 -25.82 -14.90
N PRO A 50 -1.95 -26.53 -13.91
CA PRO A 50 -0.50 -26.69 -13.81
C PRO A 50 0.05 -27.42 -15.04
N SER A 51 1.26 -27.06 -15.47
CA SER A 51 1.97 -27.82 -16.50
C SER A 51 2.73 -28.97 -15.84
N ALA A 52 2.86 -30.09 -16.55
CA ALA A 52 3.67 -31.21 -16.05
C ALA A 52 5.17 -30.88 -16.06
N GLU A 53 5.63 -30.10 -17.03
CA GLU A 53 7.03 -29.71 -17.20
C GLU A 53 7.13 -28.30 -17.82
N GLY A 54 8.30 -27.68 -17.67
CA GLY A 54 8.63 -26.39 -18.29
C GLY A 54 8.48 -25.18 -17.38
N ASP A 55 8.79 -24.01 -17.93
CA ASP A 55 8.58 -22.70 -17.31
C ASP A 55 7.20 -22.16 -17.69
N ASP A 56 6.39 -21.83 -16.68
CA ASP A 56 5.03 -21.33 -16.81
C ASP A 56 4.96 -19.80 -16.96
N THR A 57 6.10 -19.10 -16.87
CA THR A 57 6.17 -17.62 -16.89
C THR A 57 5.32 -17.01 -18.02
N GLU A 58 5.59 -17.41 -19.27
CA GLU A 58 4.88 -16.86 -20.43
C GLU A 58 3.39 -17.23 -20.43
N ARG A 59 3.04 -18.46 -20.02
CA ARG A 59 1.65 -18.92 -19.98
C ARG A 59 0.83 -18.13 -18.96
N ILE A 60 1.42 -17.89 -17.78
CA ILE A 60 0.80 -17.10 -16.71
C ILE A 60 0.66 -15.63 -17.13
N GLN A 61 1.69 -15.05 -17.74
CA GLN A 61 1.61 -13.66 -18.21
C GLN A 61 0.55 -13.51 -19.31
N THR A 62 0.46 -14.48 -20.24
CA THR A 62 -0.54 -14.47 -21.33
C THR A 62 -1.97 -14.46 -20.81
N ILE A 63 -2.30 -15.29 -19.79
CA ILE A 63 -3.65 -15.30 -19.24
C ILE A 63 -3.96 -14.04 -18.43
N ILE A 64 -2.96 -13.45 -17.77
CA ILE A 64 -3.09 -12.15 -17.11
C ILE A 64 -3.36 -11.05 -18.13
N ASP A 65 -2.65 -11.04 -19.25
CA ASP A 65 -2.81 -10.07 -20.32
C ASP A 65 -4.18 -10.22 -21.00
N TYR A 66 -4.64 -11.47 -21.19
CA TYR A 66 -5.99 -11.75 -21.68
C TYR A 66 -7.08 -11.17 -20.78
N VAL A 67 -7.02 -11.41 -19.45
CA VAL A 67 -7.99 -10.85 -18.50
C VAL A 67 -7.85 -9.33 -18.39
N SER A 68 -6.62 -8.81 -18.49
CA SER A 68 -6.34 -7.37 -18.49
C SER A 68 -7.01 -6.61 -19.65
N ASN A 69 -7.37 -7.31 -20.73
CA ASN A 69 -8.05 -6.75 -21.89
C ASN A 69 -9.60 -6.86 -21.84
N GLN A 70 -10.18 -7.54 -20.84
CA GLN A 70 -11.64 -7.67 -20.69
C GLN A 70 -12.26 -6.42 -20.09
N ASP A 71 -13.51 -6.08 -20.42
CA ASP A 71 -14.19 -4.92 -19.80
C ASP A 71 -14.28 -5.04 -18.27
N ARG A 72 -14.24 -3.89 -17.60
CA ARG A 72 -14.47 -3.84 -16.14
C ARG A 72 -15.96 -3.94 -15.86
N ASP A 73 -16.32 -4.66 -14.81
CA ASP A 73 -17.65 -4.65 -14.22
C ASP A 73 -17.94 -3.34 -13.47
N ALA A 74 -19.15 -3.23 -12.93
CA ALA A 74 -19.60 -2.05 -12.18
C ALA A 74 -18.79 -1.77 -10.90
N ASN A 75 -18.06 -2.77 -10.39
CA ASN A 75 -17.21 -2.65 -9.20
C ASN A 75 -15.73 -2.41 -9.56
N GLY A 76 -15.41 -2.36 -10.85
CA GLY A 76 -14.06 -2.12 -11.36
C GLY A 76 -13.22 -3.38 -11.61
N PHE A 77 -13.82 -4.57 -11.53
CA PHE A 77 -13.12 -5.85 -11.76
C PHE A 77 -13.22 -6.32 -13.21
N ARG A 78 -12.14 -6.88 -13.72
CA ARG A 78 -12.12 -7.67 -14.96
C ARG A 78 -12.33 -9.16 -14.68
N GLY A 79 -11.95 -9.60 -13.48
CA GLY A 79 -12.24 -10.93 -12.97
C GLY A 79 -11.05 -11.60 -12.28
N ALA A 80 -11.31 -12.77 -11.71
CA ALA A 80 -10.30 -13.62 -11.11
C ALA A 80 -9.80 -14.68 -12.10
N ILE A 81 -8.49 -14.91 -12.08
CA ILE A 81 -7.83 -16.03 -12.74
C ILE A 81 -7.65 -17.14 -11.70
N LEU A 82 -8.32 -18.26 -11.91
CA LEU A 82 -8.21 -19.43 -11.06
C LEU A 82 -7.03 -20.31 -11.49
N PHE A 83 -6.04 -20.44 -10.62
CA PHE A 83 -4.96 -21.39 -10.73
C PHE A 83 -5.37 -22.66 -10.00
N LYS A 84 -5.54 -23.74 -10.75
CA LYS A 84 -5.87 -25.04 -10.15
C LYS A 84 -4.74 -25.51 -9.22
N LYS A 85 -5.07 -26.36 -8.25
CA LYS A 85 -4.06 -26.93 -7.36
C LYS A 85 -2.97 -27.66 -8.17
N GLY A 86 -1.73 -27.53 -7.74
CA GLY A 86 -0.56 -28.04 -8.47
C GLY A 86 0.60 -27.06 -8.48
N GLU A 87 1.64 -27.43 -9.22
CA GLU A 87 2.88 -26.67 -9.28
C GLU A 87 2.94 -25.82 -10.55
N TYR A 88 3.36 -24.57 -10.38
CA TYR A 88 3.66 -23.64 -11.45
C TYR A 88 5.10 -23.17 -11.29
N ARG A 89 5.98 -23.52 -12.21
CA ARG A 89 7.40 -23.16 -12.20
C ARG A 89 7.59 -21.85 -12.94
N ILE A 90 8.22 -20.86 -12.31
CA ILE A 90 8.24 -19.49 -12.79
C ILE A 90 9.68 -18.95 -12.72
N ALA A 91 10.30 -18.82 -13.89
CA ALA A 91 11.67 -18.33 -14.01
C ALA A 91 11.79 -16.80 -13.98
N GLU A 92 10.75 -16.04 -14.31
CA GLU A 92 10.79 -14.57 -14.32
C GLU A 92 9.71 -13.91 -13.46
N THR A 93 9.73 -12.57 -13.35
CA THR A 93 8.70 -11.83 -12.61
C THR A 93 7.40 -11.76 -13.40
N ILE A 94 6.30 -12.23 -12.81
CA ILE A 94 4.94 -12.04 -13.33
C ILE A 94 4.42 -10.66 -12.95
N ARG A 95 3.76 -9.97 -13.89
CA ARG A 95 3.30 -8.59 -13.71
C ARG A 95 1.79 -8.45 -13.90
N VAL A 96 1.15 -7.80 -12.94
CA VAL A 96 -0.23 -7.33 -13.03
C VAL A 96 -0.21 -5.80 -13.08
N GLU A 97 -0.34 -5.24 -14.28
CA GLU A 97 -0.25 -3.79 -14.53
C GLU A 97 -1.61 -3.15 -14.88
N SER A 98 -2.69 -3.93 -14.83
CA SER A 98 -4.05 -3.47 -15.08
C SER A 98 -4.90 -3.56 -13.82
N SER A 99 -5.82 -2.61 -13.66
CA SER A 99 -6.84 -2.67 -12.60
C SER A 99 -7.80 -3.84 -12.82
N GLY A 100 -8.38 -4.33 -11.74
CA GLY A 100 -9.48 -5.29 -11.77
C GLY A 100 -9.08 -6.75 -11.92
N VAL A 101 -7.79 -7.09 -11.85
CA VAL A 101 -7.28 -8.46 -12.05
C VAL A 101 -6.93 -9.09 -10.70
N VAL A 102 -7.47 -10.28 -10.44
CA VAL A 102 -7.21 -11.05 -9.21
C VAL A 102 -6.58 -12.39 -9.55
N LEU A 103 -5.53 -12.78 -8.83
CA LEU A 103 -4.92 -14.12 -8.93
C LEU A 103 -5.43 -14.98 -7.77
N ARG A 104 -6.13 -16.08 -8.07
CA ARG A 104 -6.73 -16.97 -7.06
C ARG A 104 -6.21 -18.39 -7.23
N GLY A 105 -5.68 -18.98 -6.17
CA GLY A 105 -5.37 -20.41 -6.11
C GLY A 105 -6.45 -21.25 -5.43
N GLU A 106 -6.20 -22.55 -5.34
CA GLU A 106 -7.02 -23.54 -4.64
C GLU A 106 -6.37 -23.98 -3.30
N GLY A 107 -5.71 -23.06 -2.61
CA GLY A 107 -5.13 -23.27 -1.29
C GLY A 107 -3.66 -22.84 -1.21
N ASN A 108 -3.23 -22.40 -0.03
CA ASN A 108 -1.86 -21.97 0.30
C ASN A 108 -1.05 -23.02 1.10
N ASP A 109 -1.59 -24.22 1.27
CA ASP A 109 -0.88 -25.36 1.86
C ASP A 109 -0.02 -26.11 0.81
N GLU A 110 0.63 -27.20 1.23
CA GLU A 110 1.51 -28.00 0.38
C GLU A 110 0.78 -28.75 -0.74
N ASN A 111 -0.54 -28.96 -0.61
CA ASN A 111 -1.40 -29.66 -1.59
C ASN A 111 -2.22 -28.69 -2.46
N GLY A 112 -2.13 -27.38 -2.20
CA GLY A 112 -2.84 -26.33 -2.92
C GLY A 112 -2.14 -25.88 -4.20
N THR A 113 -2.31 -24.60 -4.53
CA THR A 113 -1.66 -23.95 -5.68
C THR A 113 -0.30 -23.43 -5.27
N ARG A 114 0.76 -23.91 -5.95
CA ARG A 114 2.15 -23.60 -5.62
C ARG A 114 2.84 -22.87 -6.76
N PHE A 115 3.31 -21.65 -6.51
CA PHE A 115 4.14 -20.89 -7.42
C PHE A 115 5.61 -21.02 -7.00
N ILE A 116 6.43 -21.61 -7.86
CA ILE A 116 7.84 -21.88 -7.61
C ILE A 116 8.68 -20.83 -8.34
N ALA A 117 9.31 -19.92 -7.61
CA ALA A 117 10.33 -19.05 -8.19
C ALA A 117 11.59 -19.88 -8.45
N THR A 118 11.83 -20.21 -9.72
CA THR A 118 12.95 -21.06 -10.12
C THR A 118 14.19 -20.24 -10.48
N GLY A 119 15.37 -20.84 -10.37
CA GLY A 119 16.61 -20.22 -10.83
C GLY A 119 17.12 -19.08 -9.92
N LYS A 120 18.19 -18.43 -10.39
CA LYS A 120 18.98 -17.48 -9.58
C LYS A 120 18.55 -16.02 -9.76
N GLY A 121 19.03 -15.15 -8.89
CA GLY A 121 18.88 -13.70 -8.97
C GLY A 121 17.80 -13.13 -8.05
N LYS A 122 18.16 -12.07 -7.32
CA LYS A 122 17.24 -11.30 -6.46
C LYS A 122 16.17 -10.60 -7.30
N ARG A 123 14.96 -11.15 -7.28
CA ARG A 123 13.78 -10.56 -7.93
C ARG A 123 12.49 -10.85 -7.15
N PRO A 124 11.47 -10.00 -7.26
CA PRO A 124 10.12 -10.38 -6.84
C PRO A 124 9.54 -11.43 -7.79
N LEU A 125 8.77 -12.38 -7.26
CA LEU A 125 8.04 -13.33 -8.10
C LEU A 125 6.82 -12.68 -8.75
N LEU A 126 6.00 -11.99 -7.96
CA LEU A 126 4.79 -11.30 -8.43
C LEU A 126 4.88 -9.79 -8.18
N VAL A 127 4.54 -8.99 -9.19
CA VAL A 127 4.49 -7.53 -9.09
C VAL A 127 3.14 -6.99 -9.56
N PHE A 128 2.39 -6.42 -8.63
CA PHE A 128 1.20 -5.63 -8.91
C PHE A 128 1.60 -4.15 -8.91
N THR A 129 1.68 -3.53 -10.08
CA THR A 129 2.14 -2.14 -10.15
C THR A 129 1.47 -1.32 -11.23
N GLY A 130 1.00 -0.14 -10.84
CA GLY A 130 0.61 0.91 -11.78
C GLY A 130 1.80 1.70 -12.31
N LYS A 131 1.48 2.76 -13.05
CA LYS A 131 2.42 3.72 -13.65
C LYS A 131 2.19 5.12 -13.09
N GLY A 132 3.16 6.01 -13.28
CA GLY A 132 3.05 7.41 -12.89
C GLY A 132 3.17 7.67 -11.38
N ARG A 133 2.78 8.89 -11.00
CA ARG A 133 2.74 9.44 -9.63
C ARG A 133 1.59 10.46 -9.52
N PRO A 134 1.12 10.81 -8.31
CA PRO A 134 0.19 11.91 -8.13
C PRO A 134 0.72 13.19 -8.78
N LYS A 135 -0.14 13.90 -9.51
CA LYS A 135 0.13 15.23 -10.08
C LYS A 135 -0.93 16.18 -9.57
N GLU A 136 -0.49 17.27 -8.96
CA GLU A 136 -1.37 18.35 -8.57
C GLU A 136 -2.11 18.92 -9.78
N ILE A 137 -3.38 19.28 -9.58
CA ILE A 137 -4.17 20.00 -10.57
C ILE A 137 -3.95 21.50 -10.31
N ASP A 138 -3.38 22.18 -11.30
CA ASP A 138 -3.04 23.59 -11.22
C ASP A 138 -4.24 24.45 -10.82
N GLY A 139 -3.99 25.46 -9.98
CA GLY A 139 -5.02 26.39 -9.50
C GLY A 139 -5.92 25.86 -8.38
N THR A 140 -5.82 24.59 -8.00
CA THR A 140 -6.67 24.02 -6.93
C THR A 140 -6.09 24.16 -5.53
N ARG A 141 -4.85 24.62 -5.38
CA ARG A 141 -4.19 24.72 -4.08
C ARG A 141 -4.82 25.78 -3.20
N GLN A 142 -5.16 25.42 -1.97
CA GLN A 142 -5.70 26.30 -0.94
C GLN A 142 -4.93 26.14 0.37
N SER A 143 -4.59 27.25 1.02
CA SER A 143 -3.88 27.20 2.31
C SER A 143 -4.83 26.78 3.42
N ILE A 144 -4.31 26.02 4.39
CA ILE A 144 -4.99 25.75 5.65
C ILE A 144 -4.87 26.98 6.55
N THR A 145 -6.00 27.44 7.08
CA THR A 145 -6.09 28.70 7.83
C THR A 145 -6.00 28.53 9.34
N ASP A 146 -6.09 27.30 9.86
CA ASP A 146 -5.86 27.01 11.27
C ASP A 146 -4.43 27.37 11.70
N ASP A 147 -4.28 27.89 12.92
CA ASP A 147 -2.96 28.04 13.54
C ASP A 147 -2.35 26.68 13.91
N TYR A 148 -3.22 25.72 14.27
CA TYR A 148 -2.85 24.37 14.69
C TYR A 148 -3.94 23.36 14.29
N VAL A 149 -3.58 22.39 13.45
CA VAL A 149 -4.41 21.22 13.13
C VAL A 149 -3.87 20.03 13.92
N PRO A 150 -4.62 19.47 14.89
CA PRO A 150 -4.12 18.40 15.75
C PRO A 150 -3.85 17.08 15.04
N VAL A 151 -2.89 16.31 15.55
CA VAL A 151 -2.72 14.89 15.17
C VAL A 151 -4.01 14.13 15.44
N GLY A 152 -4.40 13.27 14.51
CA GLY A 152 -5.59 12.44 14.66
C GLY A 152 -6.90 13.15 14.29
N THR A 153 -6.90 14.45 14.01
CA THR A 153 -8.10 15.13 13.49
C THR A 153 -8.37 14.75 12.03
N ARG A 154 -9.62 14.95 11.64
CA ARG A 154 -10.12 14.78 10.27
C ARG A 154 -10.69 16.07 9.70
N SER A 155 -10.54 17.21 10.37
CA SER A 155 -11.07 18.47 9.85
C SER A 155 -10.18 19.66 10.15
N PHE A 156 -10.22 20.63 9.25
CA PHE A 156 -9.48 21.88 9.25
C PHE A 156 -10.17 22.88 8.31
N ASP A 157 -9.90 24.16 8.50
CA ASP A 157 -10.39 25.26 7.68
C ASP A 157 -9.39 25.63 6.58
N ILE A 158 -9.89 25.99 5.40
CA ILE A 158 -9.09 26.46 4.26
C ILE A 158 -9.50 27.87 3.82
N GLU A 159 -8.68 28.51 2.99
CA GLU A 159 -8.97 29.86 2.48
C GLU A 159 -10.27 29.94 1.67
N ASN A 160 -10.49 29.00 0.73
CA ASN A 160 -11.69 28.95 -0.09
C ASN A 160 -12.01 27.51 -0.53
N ALA A 161 -13.18 26.99 -0.15
CA ALA A 161 -13.65 25.67 -0.56
C ALA A 161 -14.50 25.63 -1.85
N SER A 162 -14.72 26.76 -2.54
CA SER A 162 -15.65 26.87 -3.67
C SER A 162 -15.40 25.89 -4.81
N ASP A 163 -14.13 25.50 -5.00
CA ASP A 163 -13.72 24.63 -6.09
C ASP A 163 -13.66 23.16 -5.67
N PHE A 164 -14.02 22.82 -4.43
CA PHE A 164 -14.00 21.45 -3.89
C PHE A 164 -15.41 20.88 -3.75
N ALA A 165 -15.49 19.56 -3.85
CA ALA A 165 -16.70 18.78 -3.65
C ALA A 165 -16.43 17.56 -2.75
N VAL A 166 -17.47 17.09 -2.07
CA VAL A 166 -17.43 15.78 -1.39
C VAL A 166 -17.13 14.69 -2.43
N GLY A 167 -16.18 13.81 -2.10
CA GLY A 167 -15.67 12.77 -2.98
C GLY A 167 -14.37 13.14 -3.70
N ASP A 168 -13.96 14.41 -3.69
CA ASP A 168 -12.71 14.82 -4.35
C ASP A 168 -11.48 14.14 -3.70
N PRO A 169 -10.57 13.55 -4.50
CA PRO A 169 -9.26 13.14 -4.04
C PRO A 169 -8.36 14.38 -3.91
N ILE A 170 -7.78 14.53 -2.72
CA ILE A 170 -6.87 15.63 -2.40
C ILE A 170 -5.56 15.10 -1.81
N ILE A 171 -4.52 15.91 -1.92
CA ILE A 171 -3.36 15.81 -1.04
C ILE A 171 -3.50 16.87 0.04
N VAL A 172 -3.40 16.46 1.30
CA VAL A 172 -3.09 17.39 2.40
C VAL A 172 -1.58 17.46 2.52
N TYR A 173 -1.01 18.63 2.27
CA TYR A 173 0.41 18.88 2.22
C TYR A 173 0.90 19.63 3.44
N ARG A 174 1.96 19.11 4.06
CA ARG A 174 2.70 19.75 5.15
C ARG A 174 4.17 19.89 4.75
N PRO A 175 4.71 21.11 4.67
CA PRO A 175 6.11 21.33 4.32
C PRO A 175 7.05 20.93 5.47
N SER A 176 8.27 20.54 5.10
CA SER A 176 9.42 20.38 5.98
C SER A 176 10.28 21.63 5.92
N THR A 177 9.93 22.66 6.70
CA THR A 177 10.65 23.95 6.69
C THR A 177 11.97 23.89 7.45
N ALA A 178 12.88 24.84 7.17
CA ALA A 178 14.15 24.96 7.88
C ALA A 178 13.97 25.11 9.40
N LYS A 179 12.99 25.92 9.82
CA LYS A 179 12.67 26.09 11.25
C LYS A 179 12.25 24.77 11.89
N TRP A 180 11.33 24.03 11.27
CA TRP A 180 10.90 22.72 11.79
C TRP A 180 12.05 21.72 11.89
N ILE A 181 12.87 21.63 10.84
CA ILE A 181 14.04 20.74 10.81
C ILE A 181 15.04 21.10 11.91
N SER A 182 15.30 22.40 12.13
CA SER A 182 16.23 22.86 13.15
C SER A 182 15.70 22.63 14.55
N ASP A 183 14.42 22.89 14.82
CA ASP A 183 13.79 22.65 16.11
C ASP A 183 13.81 21.16 16.50
N LEU A 184 13.70 20.26 15.52
CA LEU A 184 13.88 18.81 15.71
C LEU A 184 15.36 18.38 15.85
N GLY A 185 16.31 19.26 15.54
CA GLY A 185 17.75 18.94 15.51
C GLY A 185 18.15 18.03 14.34
N MET A 186 17.31 17.92 13.30
CA MET A 186 17.58 17.06 12.14
C MET A 186 18.58 17.68 11.13
N ASP A 187 18.99 18.92 11.39
CA ASP A 187 20.13 19.60 10.75
C ASP A 187 21.46 19.39 11.50
N ARG A 188 21.43 18.70 12.66
CA ARG A 188 22.55 18.55 13.61
C ARG A 188 22.79 17.10 14.01
N ILE A 189 22.40 16.14 13.16
CA ILE A 189 22.57 14.72 13.44
C ILE A 189 24.06 14.38 13.48
N LYS A 190 24.50 13.63 14.50
CA LYS A 190 25.91 13.25 14.65
C LYS A 190 26.44 12.58 13.38
N GLU A 191 27.53 13.12 12.83
CA GLU A 191 28.10 12.66 11.57
C GLU A 191 28.47 11.17 11.61
N LYS A 192 28.02 10.45 10.57
CA LYS A 192 28.35 9.06 10.29
C LYS A 192 28.47 8.89 8.78
N LYS A 193 29.28 7.92 8.33
CA LYS A 193 29.44 7.62 6.90
C LYS A 193 28.05 7.37 6.26
N GLY A 194 27.75 8.11 5.20
CA GLY A 194 26.48 7.99 4.46
C GLY A 194 25.31 8.75 5.07
N LEU A 195 25.49 9.42 6.21
CA LEU A 195 24.46 10.26 6.81
C LEU A 195 24.24 11.53 5.98
N ARG A 196 22.97 11.91 5.82
CA ARG A 196 22.57 13.20 5.26
C ARG A 196 21.76 13.95 6.30
N GLN A 197 22.15 15.20 6.55
CA GLN A 197 21.30 16.13 7.30
C GLN A 197 20.01 16.37 6.52
N TRP A 198 18.93 16.66 7.23
CA TRP A 198 17.68 17.00 6.58
C TRP A 198 17.79 18.40 5.98
N ALA A 199 17.22 18.58 4.78
CA ALA A 199 17.15 19.88 4.13
C ALA A 199 15.67 20.27 3.94
N PRO A 200 15.35 21.57 3.86
CA PRO A 200 13.98 21.99 3.62
C PRO A 200 13.42 21.35 2.35
N GLY A 201 12.18 20.84 2.43
CA GLY A 201 11.52 20.16 1.32
C GLY A 201 11.86 18.67 1.17
N THR A 202 12.83 18.12 1.92
CA THR A 202 13.23 16.70 1.75
C THR A 202 12.36 15.72 2.54
N TYR A 203 11.53 16.22 3.46
CA TYR A 203 10.65 15.42 4.32
C TYR A 203 9.23 15.99 4.35
N ASP A 204 8.76 16.48 3.21
CA ASP A 204 7.39 16.95 3.07
C ASP A 204 6.41 15.79 3.21
N PHE A 205 5.30 16.02 3.91
CA PHE A 205 4.23 15.04 4.04
C PHE A 205 3.13 15.33 3.03
N HIS A 206 2.74 14.28 2.30
CA HIS A 206 1.66 14.29 1.33
C HIS A 206 0.62 13.24 1.74
N PHE A 207 -0.42 13.65 2.44
CA PHE A 207 -1.49 12.75 2.86
C PHE A 207 -2.55 12.64 1.75
N ASP A 208 -2.61 11.48 1.09
CA ASP A 208 -3.64 11.14 0.10
C ASP A 208 -4.99 10.89 0.82
N ARG A 209 -5.93 11.81 0.63
CA ARG A 209 -7.22 11.86 1.35
C ARG A 209 -8.39 12.09 0.39
N THR A 210 -9.58 11.79 0.87
CA THR A 210 -10.84 12.07 0.16
C THR A 210 -11.70 12.98 1.02
N ILE A 211 -12.27 14.02 0.41
CA ILE A 211 -13.20 14.92 1.12
C ILE A 211 -14.51 14.16 1.38
N THR A 212 -14.96 14.17 2.64
CA THR A 212 -16.19 13.52 3.10
C THR A 212 -17.28 14.49 3.50
N GLN A 213 -16.92 15.73 3.86
CA GLN A 213 -17.87 16.80 4.17
C GLN A 213 -17.23 18.16 3.90
N ILE A 214 -18.07 19.14 3.53
CA ILE A 214 -17.71 20.55 3.40
C ILE A 214 -18.77 21.37 4.14
N ASP A 215 -18.35 22.23 5.06
CA ASP A 215 -19.21 23.18 5.78
C ASP A 215 -18.59 24.58 5.71
N GLY A 216 -19.08 25.42 4.79
CA GLY A 216 -18.40 26.65 4.40
C GLY A 216 -16.99 26.35 3.89
N ASN A 217 -15.97 26.84 4.60
CA ASN A 217 -14.56 26.59 4.30
C ASN A 217 -13.93 25.45 5.14
N ARG A 218 -14.73 24.78 5.98
CA ARG A 218 -14.27 23.65 6.77
C ARG A 218 -14.35 22.37 5.95
N ILE A 219 -13.21 21.68 5.82
CA ILE A 219 -13.10 20.41 5.12
C ILE A 219 -13.04 19.27 6.13
N THR A 220 -13.78 18.19 5.88
CA THR A 220 -13.61 16.91 6.60
C THR A 220 -13.08 15.84 5.65
N ILE A 221 -12.04 15.12 6.06
CA ILE A 221 -11.38 14.05 5.28
C ILE A 221 -11.73 12.65 5.77
N ASP A 222 -11.51 11.66 4.92
CA ASP A 222 -11.78 10.23 5.13
C ASP A 222 -10.98 9.59 6.27
N ALA A 223 -9.73 10.00 6.48
CA ALA A 223 -8.84 9.42 7.48
C ALA A 223 -8.01 10.48 8.20
N PRO A 224 -7.60 10.25 9.47
CA PRO A 224 -6.87 11.24 10.27
C PRO A 224 -5.52 11.65 9.66
N ILE A 225 -5.04 12.85 9.99
CA ILE A 225 -3.65 13.25 9.73
C ILE A 225 -2.72 12.71 10.83
N GLY A 226 -1.55 12.19 10.43
CA GLY A 226 -0.59 11.57 11.35
C GLY A 226 0.41 12.54 11.98
N ASN A 227 0.45 13.78 11.49
CA ASN A 227 1.33 14.84 11.98
C ASN A 227 0.53 16.13 12.08
N ALA A 228 0.77 16.90 13.15
CA ALA A 228 0.15 18.21 13.31
C ALA A 228 0.60 19.16 12.18
N ILE A 229 -0.30 20.04 11.78
CA ILE A 229 -0.03 21.13 10.84
C ILE A 229 -0.04 22.42 11.65
N GLU A 230 1.07 23.14 11.62
CA GLU A 230 1.34 24.23 12.56
C GLU A 230 1.77 25.46 11.76
N ARG A 231 1.11 26.60 11.96
CA ARG A 231 1.41 27.84 11.23
C ARG A 231 2.86 28.28 11.43
N GLU A 232 3.43 28.08 12.61
CA GLU A 232 4.84 28.41 12.90
C GLU A 232 5.85 27.63 12.05
N TYR A 233 5.45 26.47 11.51
CA TYR A 233 6.27 25.59 10.68
C TYR A 233 5.93 25.70 9.18
N GLY A 234 5.20 26.74 8.79
CA GLY A 234 4.78 26.99 7.41
C GLY A 234 3.33 26.60 7.12
N GLY A 235 2.58 26.14 8.14
CA GLY A 235 1.20 25.71 7.98
C GLY A 235 1.08 24.49 7.06
N GLY A 236 0.04 24.47 6.24
CA GLY A 236 -0.21 23.42 5.27
C GLY A 236 -1.15 23.91 4.18
N SER A 237 -1.39 23.07 3.19
CA SER A 237 -2.35 23.35 2.13
C SER A 237 -3.00 22.05 1.66
N ILE A 238 -4.13 22.19 0.98
CA ILE A 238 -4.72 21.10 0.21
C ILE A 238 -4.70 21.43 -1.28
N TYR A 239 -4.70 20.40 -2.12
CA TYR A 239 -4.89 20.54 -3.56
C TYR A 239 -5.49 19.27 -4.13
N LYS A 240 -6.24 19.39 -5.23
CA LYS A 240 -6.70 18.22 -5.98
C LYS A 240 -5.54 17.62 -6.76
N TYR A 241 -5.61 16.33 -7.03
CA TYR A 241 -4.60 15.66 -7.83
C TYR A 241 -5.24 14.67 -8.81
N GLU A 242 -4.55 14.45 -9.92
CA GLU A 242 -4.77 13.31 -10.80
C GLU A 242 -3.66 12.27 -10.60
N TYR A 243 -3.98 11.00 -10.80
CA TYR A 243 -2.97 9.93 -10.81
C TYR A 243 -3.16 9.02 -12.02
N PRO A 244 -2.82 9.49 -13.24
CA PRO A 244 -2.88 8.67 -14.44
C PRO A 244 -1.99 7.44 -14.30
N GLY A 245 -2.59 6.25 -14.44
CA GLY A 245 -1.89 4.97 -14.41
C GLY A 245 -1.85 4.28 -13.04
N ARG A 246 -2.41 4.85 -11.97
CA ARG A 246 -2.60 4.11 -10.71
C ARG A 246 -3.60 2.97 -10.96
N ILE A 247 -3.22 1.74 -10.65
CA ILE A 247 -4.15 0.61 -10.75
C ILE A 247 -5.00 0.49 -9.49
N GLU A 248 -6.16 -0.14 -9.60
CA GLU A 248 -7.00 -0.44 -8.46
C GLU A 248 -7.68 -1.79 -8.56
N GLN A 249 -8.26 -2.27 -7.46
CA GLN A 249 -9.07 -3.49 -7.45
C GLN A 249 -8.27 -4.71 -7.93
N VAL A 250 -7.07 -4.90 -7.36
CA VAL A 250 -6.19 -6.03 -7.66
C VAL A 250 -5.87 -6.81 -6.41
N GLY A 251 -5.68 -8.11 -6.54
CA GLY A 251 -5.34 -8.92 -5.39
C GLY A 251 -4.80 -10.30 -5.72
N ILE A 252 -4.27 -10.95 -4.68
CA ILE A 252 -3.80 -12.32 -4.70
C ILE A 252 -4.40 -13.08 -3.53
N GLU A 253 -4.83 -14.32 -3.78
CA GLU A 253 -5.45 -15.14 -2.74
C GLU A 253 -5.24 -16.64 -2.91
N HIS A 254 -5.12 -17.34 -1.78
CA HIS A 254 -5.10 -18.81 -1.71
C HIS A 254 -3.96 -19.45 -2.51
N ILE A 255 -2.74 -18.89 -2.44
CA ILE A 255 -1.56 -19.36 -3.17
C ILE A 255 -0.35 -19.51 -2.23
N ARG A 256 0.42 -20.57 -2.42
CA ARG A 256 1.73 -20.78 -1.80
C ARG A 256 2.85 -20.39 -2.76
N GLY A 257 3.63 -19.38 -2.43
CA GLY A 257 4.90 -19.06 -3.10
C GLY A 257 6.06 -19.82 -2.45
N ILE A 258 6.94 -20.38 -3.27
CA ILE A 258 8.17 -21.05 -2.84
C ILE A 258 9.33 -20.52 -3.68
N SER A 259 10.40 -20.02 -3.06
CA SER A 259 11.66 -19.78 -3.76
C SER A 259 12.50 -21.06 -3.76
N GLU A 260 12.98 -21.48 -4.92
CA GLU A 260 14.16 -22.35 -4.97
C GLU A 260 15.36 -21.56 -4.44
N PHE A 261 16.31 -22.25 -3.79
CA PHE A 261 17.57 -21.68 -3.32
C PHE A 261 18.65 -22.77 -3.30
N ASP A 262 19.93 -22.38 -3.29
CA ASP A 262 21.06 -23.30 -3.24
C ASP A 262 21.34 -23.78 -1.81
N ASN A 263 20.80 -24.95 -1.47
CA ASN A 263 21.01 -25.58 -0.17
C ASN A 263 22.42 -26.20 0.00
N SER A 264 23.31 -26.10 -0.99
CA SER A 264 24.71 -26.50 -0.82
C SER A 264 25.56 -25.45 -0.11
N ILE A 265 24.99 -24.26 0.16
CA ILE A 265 25.65 -23.12 0.79
C ILE A 265 25.16 -22.98 2.25
N PRO A 266 25.80 -23.62 3.25
CA PRO A 266 25.37 -23.51 4.65
C PRO A 266 25.69 -22.15 5.27
N ASP A 267 24.83 -21.68 6.19
CA ASP A 267 25.12 -20.51 7.03
C ASP A 267 26.16 -20.88 8.08
N LYS A 268 27.33 -20.24 8.02
CA LYS A 268 28.44 -20.48 8.97
C LYS A 268 28.11 -20.07 10.41
N ARG A 269 27.04 -19.31 10.64
CA ARG A 269 26.62 -18.80 11.95
C ARG A 269 25.48 -19.60 12.56
N ARG A 270 24.73 -20.36 11.77
CA ARG A 270 23.47 -21.00 12.18
C ARG A 270 23.37 -22.40 11.57
N GLU A 271 23.46 -23.42 12.40
CA GLU A 271 23.40 -24.82 11.98
C GLU A 271 22.02 -25.16 11.41
N GLY A 272 21.98 -25.88 10.28
CA GLY A 272 20.73 -26.23 9.59
C GLY A 272 20.15 -25.11 8.72
N GLU A 273 20.79 -23.93 8.68
CA GLU A 273 20.41 -22.83 7.79
C GLU A 273 21.35 -22.70 6.59
N PHE A 274 20.87 -22.02 5.55
CA PHE A 274 21.59 -21.80 4.30
C PHE A 274 21.80 -20.30 4.06
N ALA A 275 22.88 -19.95 3.38
CA ALA A 275 23.34 -18.58 3.15
C ALA A 275 23.33 -18.18 1.68
N ASP A 276 22.57 -18.89 0.84
CA ASP A 276 22.28 -18.41 -0.50
C ASP A 276 21.42 -17.15 -0.43
N GLU A 277 21.88 -16.06 -1.03
CA GLU A 277 21.08 -14.84 -1.22
C GLU A 277 20.77 -14.60 -2.71
N ASP A 278 21.15 -15.51 -3.61
CA ASP A 278 21.02 -15.37 -5.06
C ASP A 278 19.76 -16.07 -5.60
N HIS A 279 18.61 -15.77 -5.01
CA HIS A 279 17.32 -16.38 -5.37
C HIS A 279 16.14 -15.41 -5.19
N GLY A 280 14.90 -15.91 -5.34
CA GLY A 280 13.67 -15.13 -5.19
C GLY A 280 13.64 -14.34 -3.88
N TRP A 281 13.41 -13.02 -3.98
CA TRP A 281 13.59 -12.09 -2.86
C TRP A 281 12.27 -11.74 -2.17
N ASP A 282 11.27 -11.34 -2.96
CA ASP A 282 9.91 -11.05 -2.50
C ASP A 282 8.94 -12.02 -3.17
N PHE A 283 7.97 -12.55 -2.42
CA PHE A 283 6.89 -13.30 -3.07
C PHE A 283 5.98 -12.34 -3.85
N VAL A 284 5.47 -11.29 -3.19
CA VAL A 284 4.58 -10.30 -3.81
C VAL A 284 5.01 -8.87 -3.50
N ILE A 285 5.11 -8.03 -4.53
CA ILE A 285 5.22 -6.57 -4.38
C ILE A 285 3.95 -5.91 -4.92
N MET A 286 3.35 -5.01 -4.13
CA MET A 286 2.22 -4.18 -4.57
C MET A 286 2.57 -2.69 -4.44
N SER A 287 2.62 -1.95 -5.53
CA SER A 287 2.98 -0.52 -5.53
C SER A 287 2.14 0.29 -6.51
N ARG A 288 2.04 1.62 -6.34
CA ARG A 288 1.28 2.49 -7.26
C ARG A 288 -0.14 1.97 -7.54
N ALA A 289 -0.76 1.45 -6.50
CA ALA A 289 -2.07 0.79 -6.56
C ALA A 289 -2.97 1.32 -5.43
N LYS A 290 -4.28 1.16 -5.55
CA LYS A 290 -5.23 1.38 -4.46
C LYS A 290 -6.27 0.26 -4.38
N ASN A 291 -6.88 0.04 -3.23
CA ASN A 291 -7.89 -1.02 -3.04
C ASN A 291 -7.31 -2.40 -3.42
N VAL A 292 -6.25 -2.78 -2.70
CA VAL A 292 -5.49 -3.99 -2.99
C VAL A 292 -5.47 -4.95 -1.82
N TRP A 293 -5.33 -6.24 -2.10
CA TRP A 293 -5.24 -7.24 -1.03
C TRP A 293 -4.34 -8.42 -1.36
N ALA A 294 -3.71 -8.96 -0.31
CA ALA A 294 -3.15 -10.30 -0.29
C ALA A 294 -3.83 -11.05 0.86
N ARG A 295 -4.56 -12.14 0.57
CA ARG A 295 -5.24 -12.93 1.60
C ARG A 295 -4.92 -14.41 1.50
N HIS A 296 -4.76 -15.09 2.63
CA HIS A 296 -4.55 -16.54 2.65
C HIS A 296 -3.43 -16.98 1.70
N ILE A 297 -2.26 -16.34 1.80
CA ILE A 297 -1.07 -16.72 1.02
C ILE A 297 0.05 -17.19 1.93
N THR A 298 0.97 -17.99 1.39
CA THR A 298 2.13 -18.45 2.16
C THR A 298 3.39 -18.26 1.34
N SER A 299 4.45 -17.72 1.93
CA SER A 299 5.77 -17.63 1.31
C SER A 299 6.74 -18.59 1.99
N VAL A 300 7.55 -19.30 1.21
CA VAL A 300 8.59 -20.20 1.70
C VAL A 300 9.91 -19.88 1.00
N HIS A 301 10.98 -19.74 1.79
CA HIS A 301 12.37 -19.49 1.35
C HIS A 301 12.64 -18.18 0.58
N PHE A 302 11.69 -17.25 0.46
CA PHE A 302 12.00 -15.94 -0.12
C PHE A 302 12.97 -15.17 0.76
N GLY A 303 13.95 -14.47 0.15
CA GLY A 303 15.04 -13.82 0.87
C GLY A 303 14.66 -12.59 1.69
N TYR A 304 13.49 -11.99 1.47
CA TYR A 304 13.09 -10.73 2.12
C TYR A 304 11.67 -10.72 2.68
N SER A 305 10.64 -11.00 1.87
CA SER A 305 9.25 -10.85 2.34
C SER A 305 8.23 -11.77 1.66
N CYS A 306 7.13 -12.03 2.38
CA CYS A 306 5.90 -12.56 1.79
C CYS A 306 5.20 -11.48 0.96
N VAL A 307 4.98 -10.30 1.55
CA VAL A 307 4.33 -9.17 0.90
C VAL A 307 5.10 -7.89 1.20
N THR A 308 5.54 -7.20 0.16
CA THR A 308 6.06 -5.83 0.25
C THR A 308 4.98 -4.84 -0.22
N VAL A 309 4.57 -3.96 0.69
CA VAL A 309 3.76 -2.78 0.37
C VAL A 309 4.70 -1.68 -0.16
N GLY A 310 4.73 -1.53 -1.49
CA GLY A 310 5.59 -0.59 -2.18
C GLY A 310 5.07 0.84 -2.16
N ALA A 311 5.90 1.75 -2.67
CA ALA A 311 5.60 3.18 -2.70
C ALA A 311 4.28 3.50 -3.42
N LEU A 312 3.58 4.53 -2.94
CA LEU A 312 2.33 5.06 -3.52
C LEU A 312 1.16 4.04 -3.55
N ALA A 313 1.24 2.96 -2.76
CA ALA A 313 0.08 2.14 -2.44
C ALA A 313 -0.87 2.87 -1.46
N LYS A 314 -2.18 2.65 -1.59
CA LYS A 314 -3.21 3.14 -0.64
C LYS A 314 -4.23 2.05 -0.42
N TRP A 315 -4.78 1.95 0.79
CA TRP A 315 -5.87 1.02 1.11
C TRP A 315 -5.54 -0.43 0.73
N MET A 316 -4.55 -0.98 1.43
CA MET A 316 -4.05 -2.33 1.26
C MET A 316 -4.40 -3.20 2.47
N THR A 317 -4.97 -4.37 2.24
CA THR A 317 -5.16 -5.42 3.25
C THR A 317 -4.15 -6.55 3.04
N VAL A 318 -3.50 -6.99 4.12
CA VAL A 318 -2.78 -8.26 4.17
C VAL A 318 -3.40 -9.07 5.30
N GLU A 319 -4.00 -10.22 5.00
CA GLU A 319 -4.68 -11.07 5.98
C GLU A 319 -4.33 -12.56 5.80
N ASP A 320 -4.36 -13.29 6.92
CA ASP A 320 -4.00 -14.71 7.02
C ASP A 320 -5.16 -15.64 6.71
#